data_AF-A0A1X0NSP0-F1
#
_entry.id   AF-A0A1X0NSP0-F1
#
_cell.length_a   1.000
_cell.length_b   1.000
_cell.length_c   1.000
_cell.angle_alpha   90.00
_cell.angle_beta   90.00
_cell.angle_gamma   90.00
#
_symmetry.space_group_name_H-M   'P 1'
#
loop_
_entity.id
_entity.type
_entity.pdbx_description
1 polymer ?
#
loop_
_entity_poly.entity_id
_entity_poly.type
_entity_poly.pdbx_seq_one_letter_code
_entity_poly.pdbx_strand_id
1 'polypeptide(L)'
;MPVWSFVELSNSLLSPKTVGVSPFYSPLEERISTEPPRLRSALWDYMLCTKRAINTRIIGFCEPTLQQCVDDLVLYTKASPWGGSDADALAEVLRRRRGVVDVDSLPWEPRAGYKKWLEEQGRLQKD
;
A
#
# COMPACT_ATOMS: atom_id res chain seq x y z
N MET A 1 6.95 -27.48 -9.73
CA MET A 1 5.51 -27.31 -10.01
C MET A 1 5.35 -26.79 -11.42
N PRO A 2 4.51 -27.39 -12.28
CA PRO A 2 4.40 -27.00 -13.68
C PRO A 2 3.73 -25.63 -13.81
N VAL A 3 4.17 -24.82 -14.78
CA VAL A 3 3.70 -23.44 -15.05
C VAL A 3 2.17 -23.35 -15.17
N TRP A 4 1.53 -24.42 -15.63
CA TRP A 4 0.08 -24.56 -15.74
C TRP A 4 -0.67 -24.47 -14.41
N SER A 5 -0.12 -25.03 -13.32
CA SER A 5 -0.77 -24.94 -12.00
C SER A 5 -0.77 -23.52 -11.44
N PHE A 6 0.17 -22.67 -11.85
CA PHE A 6 0.21 -21.26 -11.45
C PHE A 6 -0.89 -20.44 -12.16
N VAL A 7 -1.18 -20.79 -13.42
CA VAL A 7 -2.23 -20.14 -14.22
C VAL A 7 -3.62 -20.59 -13.78
N GLU A 8 -3.82 -21.86 -13.41
CA GLU A 8 -5.12 -22.32 -12.87
C GLU A 8 -5.45 -21.71 -11.50
N LEU A 9 -4.45 -21.48 -10.64
CA LEU A 9 -4.60 -20.73 -9.39
C LEU A 9 -4.95 -19.25 -9.59
N SER A 10 -4.78 -18.70 -10.80
CA SER A 10 -5.16 -17.32 -11.13
C SER A 10 -6.62 -17.16 -11.56
N ASN A 11 -7.32 -18.25 -11.93
CA ASN A 11 -8.66 -18.15 -12.54
C ASN A 11 -9.85 -18.32 -11.58
N SER A 12 -9.66 -18.77 -10.34
CA SER A 12 -10.81 -19.17 -9.49
C SER A 12 -11.24 -18.19 -8.38
N LEU A 13 -10.57 -17.04 -8.17
CA LEU A 13 -10.92 -16.10 -7.09
C LEU A 13 -10.74 -14.60 -7.45
N LEU A 14 -11.02 -14.21 -8.69
CA LEU A 14 -10.94 -12.81 -9.13
C LEU A 14 -12.31 -12.11 -8.98
N SER A 15 -12.86 -12.07 -7.76
CA SER A 15 -13.91 -11.09 -7.48
C SER A 15 -13.27 -9.71 -7.47
N PRO A 16 -13.81 -8.70 -8.17
CA PRO A 16 -13.32 -7.32 -8.05
C PRO A 16 -13.29 -6.83 -6.59
N LYS A 17 -14.14 -7.40 -5.73
CA LYS A 17 -14.16 -7.15 -4.28
C LYS A 17 -12.98 -7.78 -3.52
N THR A 18 -12.34 -8.81 -4.07
CA THR A 18 -11.16 -9.48 -3.48
C THR A 18 -9.84 -8.99 -4.09
N VAL A 19 -9.89 -8.34 -5.27
CA VAL A 19 -8.72 -7.82 -5.99
C VAL A 19 -8.51 -6.33 -5.72
N GLY A 20 -9.57 -5.59 -5.41
CA GLY A 20 -9.49 -4.17 -5.04
C GLY A 20 -9.34 -4.01 -3.53
N VAL A 21 -8.16 -3.58 -3.07
CA VAL A 21 -8.09 -2.86 -1.79
C VAL A 21 -8.75 -1.51 -2.02
N SER A 22 -9.61 -1.11 -1.08
CA SER A 22 -10.22 0.22 -1.09
C SER A 22 -9.14 1.29 -1.27
N PRO A 23 -9.28 2.23 -2.22
CA PRO A 23 -8.41 3.42 -2.27
C PRO A 23 -8.63 4.32 -1.05
N PHE A 24 -9.72 4.11 -0.31
CA PHE A 24 -9.98 4.74 0.97
C PHE A 24 -9.19 4.04 2.08
N TYR A 25 -8.54 4.88 2.87
CA TYR A 25 -7.56 4.56 3.88
C TYR A 25 -8.00 3.46 4.86
N SER A 26 -7.03 2.69 5.34
CA SER A 26 -7.16 1.78 6.48
C SER A 26 -7.89 2.44 7.67
N PRO A 27 -8.47 1.66 8.59
CA PRO A 27 -9.01 2.17 9.85
C PRO A 27 -8.03 3.12 10.55
N LEU A 28 -8.55 4.08 11.32
CA LEU A 28 -7.73 5.10 11.97
C LEU A 28 -6.65 4.46 12.88
N GLU A 29 -7.01 3.36 13.52
CA GLU A 29 -6.17 2.57 14.41
C GLU A 29 -4.94 2.04 13.69
N GLU A 30 -5.13 1.47 12.49
CA GLU A 30 -4.03 0.98 11.67
C GLU A 30 -3.15 2.12 11.16
N ARG A 31 -3.75 3.26 10.79
CA ARG A 31 -3.00 4.43 10.29
C ARG A 31 -2.08 5.06 11.34
N ILE A 32 -2.57 5.19 12.57
CA ILE A 32 -1.82 5.81 13.67
C ILE A 32 -0.74 4.84 14.18
N SER A 33 -0.95 3.53 14.02
CA SER A 33 0.00 2.51 14.47
C SER A 33 1.41 2.74 13.93
N THR A 34 2.36 2.84 14.86
CA THR A 34 3.81 2.90 14.60
C THR A 34 4.45 1.52 14.57
N GLU A 35 3.67 0.45 14.70
CA GLU A 35 4.21 -0.91 14.72
C GLU A 35 4.78 -1.30 13.36
N PRO A 36 5.91 -2.05 13.35
CA PRO A 36 6.51 -2.53 12.13
C PRO A 36 5.56 -3.50 11.40
N PRO A 37 5.59 -3.54 10.06
CA PRO A 37 4.75 -4.45 9.30
C PRO A 37 5.10 -5.91 9.60
N ARG A 38 4.08 -6.77 9.62
CA ARG A 38 4.27 -8.21 9.75
C ARG A 38 4.68 -8.78 8.39
N LEU A 39 5.66 -9.68 8.35
CA LEU A 39 6.11 -10.28 7.09
C LEU A 39 4.98 -11.03 6.36
N ARG A 40 4.10 -11.70 7.11
CA ARG A 40 2.94 -12.41 6.55
C ARG A 40 1.98 -11.49 5.81
N SER A 41 1.73 -10.27 6.32
CA SER A 41 0.87 -9.31 5.63
C SER A 41 1.57 -8.77 4.38
N ALA A 42 2.86 -8.44 4.45
CA ALA A 42 3.63 -7.99 3.29
C ALA A 42 3.63 -9.00 2.14
N LEU A 43 3.79 -10.30 2.45
CA LEU A 43 3.71 -11.37 1.44
C LEU A 43 2.31 -11.52 0.86
N TRP A 44 1.27 -11.34 1.69
CA TRP A 44 -0.11 -11.37 1.23
C TRP A 44 -0.41 -10.20 0.30
N ASP A 45 0.03 -8.99 0.66
CA ASP A 45 -0.14 -7.77 -0.13
C ASP A 45 0.61 -7.87 -1.46
N TYR A 46 1.81 -8.45 -1.47
CA TYR A 46 2.54 -8.77 -2.69
C TYR A 46 1.77 -9.73 -3.61
N MET A 47 1.17 -10.79 -3.06
CA MET A 47 0.37 -11.74 -3.83
C MET A 47 -0.90 -11.08 -4.41
N LEU A 48 -1.52 -10.15 -3.69
CA LEU A 48 -2.65 -9.38 -4.20
C LEU A 48 -2.21 -8.37 -5.27
N CYS A 49 -1.10 -7.67 -5.04
CA CYS A 49 -0.52 -6.71 -5.96
C CYS A 49 -0.17 -7.36 -7.30
N THR A 50 0.53 -8.50 -7.27
CA THR A 50 0.90 -9.25 -8.47
C THR A 50 -0.33 -9.76 -9.23
N LYS A 51 -1.35 -10.27 -8.53
CA LYS A 51 -2.64 -10.64 -9.15
C LYS A 51 -3.31 -9.45 -9.83
N ARG A 52 -3.26 -8.26 -9.22
CA ARG A 52 -3.80 -7.03 -9.81
C ARG A 52 -3.00 -6.58 -11.04
N ALA A 53 -1.67 -6.59 -10.96
CA ALA A 53 -0.76 -6.21 -12.04
C ALA A 53 -0.91 -7.10 -13.28
N ILE A 54 -1.19 -8.40 -13.08
CA ILE A 54 -1.39 -9.38 -14.17
C ILE A 54 -2.79 -9.26 -14.80
N ASN A 55 -3.76 -8.66 -14.11
CA ASN A 55 -5.14 -8.54 -14.58
C ASN A 55 -5.32 -7.34 -15.55
N THR A 56 -4.64 -7.41 -16.68
CA THR A 56 -4.66 -6.43 -17.77
C THR A 56 -6.00 -6.34 -18.50
N ARG A 57 -6.88 -7.34 -18.34
CA ARG A 57 -8.21 -7.35 -18.98
C ARG A 57 -9.21 -6.42 -18.31
N ILE A 58 -9.07 -6.15 -17.01
CA ILE A 58 -10.00 -5.31 -16.24
C ILE A 58 -9.47 -3.89 -16.06
N ILE A 59 -8.14 -3.75 -15.88
CA ILE A 59 -7.51 -2.45 -15.65
C ILE A 59 -6.72 -2.09 -16.92
N GLY A 60 -7.22 -1.14 -17.70
CA GLY A 60 -6.59 -0.68 -18.94
C GLY A 60 -5.21 -0.03 -18.77
N PHE A 61 -4.82 0.23 -17.51
CA PHE A 61 -3.49 0.70 -17.10
C PHE A 61 -2.89 -0.32 -16.12
N CYS A 62 -1.65 -0.77 -16.36
CA CYS A 62 -0.93 -1.70 -15.50
C CYS A 62 -0.45 -1.03 -14.20
N GLU A 63 -1.36 -0.49 -13.41
CA GLU A 63 -1.08 0.16 -12.13
C GLU A 63 -1.69 -0.66 -10.96
N PRO A 64 -0.84 -1.22 -10.07
CA PRO A 64 0.63 -1.18 -10.04
C PRO A 64 1.32 -2.10 -11.07
N THR A 65 2.57 -1.82 -11.40
CA THR A 65 3.43 -2.70 -12.20
C THR A 65 3.98 -3.85 -11.35
N LEU A 66 4.39 -4.96 -12.00
CA LEU A 66 5.03 -6.08 -11.29
C LEU A 66 6.31 -5.64 -10.55
N GLN A 67 7.09 -4.72 -11.13
CA GLN A 67 8.27 -4.17 -10.48
C GLN A 67 7.90 -3.42 -9.20
N GLN A 68 6.88 -2.57 -9.25
CA GLN A 68 6.38 -1.85 -8.06
C GLN A 68 5.93 -2.83 -6.96
N CYS A 69 5.27 -3.93 -7.31
CA CYS A 69 4.92 -4.95 -6.33
C CYS A 69 6.15 -5.56 -5.64
N VAL A 70 7.22 -5.82 -6.40
CA VAL A 70 8.49 -6.34 -5.84
C VAL A 70 9.17 -5.29 -4.97
N ASP A 71 9.22 -4.04 -5.41
CA ASP A 71 9.82 -2.93 -4.67
C ASP A 71 9.11 -2.72 -3.33
N ASP A 72 7.77 -2.81 -3.33
CA ASP A 72 6.96 -2.76 -2.11
C ASP A 72 7.25 -3.96 -1.20
N LEU A 73 7.35 -5.18 -1.72
CA LEU A 73 7.72 -6.33 -0.91
C LEU A 73 9.09 -6.15 -0.24
N VAL A 74 10.08 -5.63 -0.98
CA VAL A 74 11.42 -5.36 -0.45
C VAL A 74 11.37 -4.31 0.64
N LEU A 75 10.66 -3.20 0.42
CA LEU A 75 10.50 -2.13 1.40
C LEU A 75 9.87 -2.65 2.71
N TYR A 76 8.75 -3.37 2.60
CA TYR A 76 8.04 -3.88 3.77
C TYR A 76 8.82 -4.99 4.49
N THR A 77 9.62 -5.78 3.76
CA THR A 77 10.49 -6.78 4.36
C THR A 77 11.60 -6.12 5.18
N LYS A 78 12.27 -5.10 4.63
CA LYS A 78 13.31 -4.31 5.34
C LYS A 78 12.77 -3.63 6.60
N ALA A 79 11.56 -3.07 6.51
CA ALA A 79 10.88 -2.45 7.64
C ALA A 79 10.40 -3.45 8.71
N SER A 80 10.31 -4.74 8.37
CA SER A 80 9.88 -5.78 9.31
C SER A 80 11.01 -6.23 10.24
N PRO A 81 10.68 -6.81 11.41
CA PRO A 81 11.69 -7.35 12.33
C PRO A 81 12.57 -8.43 11.70
N TRP A 82 12.07 -9.13 10.67
CA TRP A 82 12.79 -10.18 9.97
C TRP A 82 13.83 -9.63 8.98
N GLY A 83 13.66 -8.40 8.49
CA GLY A 83 14.56 -7.76 7.53
C GLY A 83 15.60 -6.83 8.15
N GLY A 84 15.69 -6.79 9.49
CA GLY A 84 16.66 -5.97 10.21
C GLY A 84 16.12 -4.66 10.79
N SER A 85 14.80 -4.41 10.69
CA SER A 85 14.14 -3.20 11.23
C SER A 85 14.80 -1.90 10.77
N ASP A 86 15.04 -1.79 9.46
CA ASP A 86 15.62 -0.59 8.84
C ASP A 86 14.73 0.64 9.14
N ALA A 87 15.32 1.65 9.76
CA ALA A 87 14.61 2.84 10.24
C ALA A 87 14.06 3.69 9.09
N ASP A 88 14.78 3.79 7.98
CA ASP A 88 14.36 4.57 6.81
C ASP A 88 13.24 3.84 6.07
N ALA A 89 13.35 2.52 5.93
CA ALA A 89 12.29 1.70 5.37
C ALA A 89 11.02 1.76 6.22
N LEU A 90 11.17 1.72 7.55
CA LEU A 90 10.05 1.85 8.48
C LEU A 90 9.39 3.24 8.38
N ALA A 91 10.18 4.31 8.33
CA ALA A 91 9.68 5.67 8.16
C ALA A 91 8.84 5.80 6.88
N GLU A 92 9.32 5.27 5.76
CA GLU A 92 8.59 5.29 4.49
C GLU A 92 7.31 4.44 4.55
N VAL A 93 7.35 3.24 5.14
CA VAL A 93 6.15 2.42 5.35
C VAL A 93 5.12 3.15 6.21
N LEU A 94 5.53 3.80 7.29
CA LEU A 94 4.65 4.57 8.16
C LEU A 94 4.08 5.81 7.46
N ARG A 95 4.88 6.49 6.63
CA ARG A 95 4.43 7.62 5.81
C ARG A 95 3.35 7.19 4.83
N ARG A 96 3.56 6.07 4.12
CA ARG A 96 2.58 5.47 3.20
C ARG A 96 1.32 5.03 3.93
N ARG A 97 1.47 4.37 5.09
CA ARG A 97 0.35 3.89 5.92
C ARG A 97 -0.54 5.04 6.40
N ARG A 98 0.06 6.15 6.84
CA ARG A 98 -0.66 7.36 7.27
C ARG A 98 -1.31 8.08 6.10
N GLY A 99 -0.75 7.96 4.89
CA GLY A 99 -1.18 8.72 3.73
C GLY A 99 -0.99 10.21 3.98
N VAL A 100 0.20 10.58 4.45
CA VAL A 100 0.61 11.95 4.74
C VAL A 100 0.41 12.81 3.50
N VAL A 101 -0.21 13.98 3.69
CA VAL A 101 -0.48 14.98 2.66
C VAL A 101 0.36 16.19 3.00
N ASP A 102 1.29 16.50 2.10
CA ASP A 102 1.91 17.81 2.05
C ASP A 102 0.92 18.77 1.40
N VAL A 103 0.55 19.79 2.17
CA VAL A 103 -0.47 20.76 1.82
C VAL A 103 0.11 21.88 0.97
N ASP A 104 1.42 22.11 1.06
CA ASP A 104 2.13 23.19 0.36
C ASP A 104 2.56 22.76 -1.05
N SER A 105 2.66 21.45 -1.32
CA SER A 105 2.83 20.93 -2.69
C SER A 105 1.53 20.83 -3.49
N LEU A 106 0.36 21.14 -2.91
CA LEU A 106 -0.90 21.12 -3.64
C LEU A 106 -0.96 22.31 -4.62
N PRO A 107 -1.40 22.11 -5.88
CA PRO A 107 -1.48 23.19 -6.86
C PRO A 107 -2.65 24.17 -6.61
N TRP A 108 -3.39 23.97 -5.52
CA TRP A 108 -4.49 24.83 -5.08
C TRP A 108 -4.36 25.12 -3.59
N GLU A 109 -4.92 26.24 -3.13
CA GLU A 109 -4.99 26.54 -1.72
C GLU A 109 -6.10 25.71 -1.04
N PRO A 110 -5.78 24.79 -0.12
CA PRO A 110 -6.77 23.95 0.50
C PRO A 110 -7.52 24.69 1.61
N ARG A 111 -8.84 24.48 1.66
CA ARG A 111 -9.73 25.11 2.64
C ARG A 111 -9.31 24.79 4.08
N ALA A 112 -9.52 25.74 4.99
CA ALA A 112 -9.21 25.56 6.42
C ALA A 112 -9.86 24.30 7.03
N GLY A 113 -11.10 23.99 6.64
CA GLY A 113 -11.79 22.77 7.09
C GLY A 113 -11.11 21.48 6.64
N TYR A 114 -10.48 21.46 5.46
CA TYR A 114 -9.73 20.31 4.96
C TYR A 114 -8.40 20.15 5.71
N LYS A 115 -7.69 21.25 5.98
CA LYS A 115 -6.46 21.23 6.79
C LYS A 115 -6.73 20.68 8.20
N LYS A 116 -7.81 21.14 8.84
CA LYS A 116 -8.25 20.65 10.15
C LYS A 116 -8.60 19.15 10.13
N TRP A 117 -9.32 18.71 9.10
CA TRP A 117 -9.63 17.28 8.91
C TRP A 117 -8.37 16.42 8.73
N LEU A 118 -7.37 16.89 7.96
CA LEU A 118 -6.09 16.19 7.81
C LEU A 118 -5.31 16.13 9.13
N GLU A 119 -5.33 17.21 9.91
CA GLU A 119 -4.68 17.27 11.22
C GLU A 119 -5.30 16.29 12.22
N GLU A 120 -6.63 16.26 12.33
CA GLU A 120 -7.37 15.31 13.18
C GLU A 120 -7.09 13.84 12.81
N GLN A 121 -6.78 13.58 11.54
CA GLN A 121 -6.45 12.25 11.03
C GLN A 121 -4.95 11.92 11.13
N GLY A 122 -4.11 12.84 11.63
CA GLY A 122 -2.65 12.66 11.71
C GLY A 122 -1.95 12.61 10.34
N ARG A 123 -2.55 13.24 9.33
CA ARG A 123 -2.13 13.18 7.92
C ARG A 123 -1.49 14.46 7.42
N LEU A 124 -1.60 15.55 8.18
CA LEU A 124 -1.01 16.82 7.82
C LEU A 124 0.51 16.77 8.02
N GLN A 125 1.30 16.92 6.95
CA GLN A 125 2.72 17.20 7.08
C GLN A 125 2.87 18.62 7.61
N LYS A 126 3.48 18.77 8.79
CA LYS A 126 3.89 20.06 9.34
C LYS A 126 5.40 20.08 9.25
N ASP A 127 5.95 20.93 8.40
CA ASP A 127 7.37 21.24 8.42
C ASP A 127 7.73 22.08 9.66
#